data_AF-A0A5R9EXZ9-F1
#
_entry.id   AF-A0A5R9EXZ9-F1
#
_cell.length_a   1.000
_cell.length_b   1.000
_cell.length_c   1.000
_cell.angle_alpha   90.00
_cell.angle_beta   90.00
_cell.angle_gamma   90.00
#
_symmetry.space_group_name_H-M   'P 1'
#
loop_
_entity.id
_entity.type
_entity.pdbx_description
1 polymer ?
#
loop_
_entity_poly.entity_id
_entity_poly.type
_entity_poly.pdbx_seq_one_letter_code
_entity_poly.pdbx_strand_id
1 'polypeptide(L)'
;MIAASLIGTYLDLFFVGNGIYFFPNRPFPTIFNINVAFTLLGLPVITLVTLYFLSSMSKMERRTFIVFLSLIFCFAENISENFGWFKHSESWEHFYSFIGYIIFFSVIWRIYNMFKSGQ
;
A
#
# COMPACT_ATOMS: atom_id res chain seq x y z
N MET A 1 -10.11 4.16 -5.75
CA MET A 1 -10.21 4.05 -4.27
C MET A 1 -10.65 2.65 -3.85
N ILE A 2 -11.85 2.18 -4.23
CA ILE A 2 -12.35 0.84 -3.85
C ILE A 2 -11.36 -0.29 -4.21
N ALA A 3 -10.84 -0.29 -5.44
CA ALA A 3 -9.86 -1.30 -5.87
C ALA A 3 -8.60 -1.34 -4.98
N ALA A 4 -8.09 -0.17 -4.56
CA ALA A 4 -6.93 -0.09 -3.68
C ALA A 4 -7.24 -0.65 -2.29
N SER A 5 -8.38 -0.26 -1.71
CA SER A 5 -8.82 -0.83 -0.42
C SER A 5 -8.99 -2.33 -0.49
N LEU A 6 -9.63 -2.87 -1.54
CA LEU A 6 -9.80 -4.32 -1.67
C LEU A 6 -8.44 -5.02 -1.83
N ILE A 7 -7.61 -4.61 -2.79
CA ILE A 7 -6.31 -5.23 -3.04
C ILE A 7 -5.43 -5.17 -1.79
N GLY A 8 -5.31 -3.99 -1.16
CA GLY A 8 -4.53 -3.82 0.06
C GLY A 8 -5.07 -4.64 1.22
N THR A 9 -6.39 -4.68 1.41
CA THR A 9 -7.02 -5.50 2.47
C THR A 9 -6.72 -6.99 2.28
N TYR A 10 -6.83 -7.51 1.06
CA TYR A 10 -6.56 -8.93 0.80
C TYR A 10 -5.06 -9.25 0.92
N LEU A 11 -4.17 -8.34 0.53
CA LEU A 11 -2.74 -8.49 0.77
C LEU A 11 -2.43 -8.50 2.27
N ASP A 12 -2.99 -7.57 3.05
CA ASP A 12 -2.85 -7.56 4.51
C ASP A 12 -3.36 -8.85 5.13
N LEU A 13 -4.54 -9.34 4.73
CA LEU A 13 -5.09 -10.60 5.22
C LEU A 13 -4.18 -11.78 4.89
N PHE A 14 -3.63 -11.82 3.67
CA PHE A 14 -2.73 -12.88 3.23
C PHE A 14 -1.41 -12.87 4.02
N PHE A 15 -0.74 -11.73 4.11
CA PHE A 15 0.56 -11.65 4.77
C PHE A 15 0.44 -11.80 6.29
N VAL A 16 -0.55 -11.18 6.92
CA VAL A 16 -0.81 -11.36 8.36
C VAL A 16 -1.24 -12.79 8.65
N GLY A 17 -2.09 -13.40 7.81
CA GLY A 17 -2.51 -14.78 7.95
C GLY A 17 -1.36 -15.80 7.85
N ASN A 18 -0.31 -15.47 7.10
CA ASN A 18 0.91 -16.28 6.98
C ASN A 18 2.00 -15.89 7.99
N GLY A 19 1.73 -14.98 8.93
CA GLY A 19 2.69 -14.57 9.96
C GLY A 19 3.88 -13.75 9.44
N ILE A 20 3.76 -13.16 8.25
CA ILE A 20 4.82 -12.34 7.64
C ILE A 20 4.97 -11.00 8.34
N TYR A 21 3.87 -10.42 8.82
CA TYR A 21 3.86 -9.31 9.77
C TYR A 21 2.57 -9.32 10.58
N PHE A 22 2.52 -8.50 11.63
CA PHE A 22 1.31 -8.29 12.41
C PHE A 22 1.20 -6.82 12.86
N PHE A 23 -0.01 -6.37 13.16
CA PHE A 23 -0.28 -5.02 13.67
C PHE A 23 -0.53 -5.07 15.19
N PRO A 24 0.42 -4.65 16.05
CA PRO A 24 0.24 -4.65 17.50
C PRO A 24 -0.90 -3.74 17.94
N ASN A 25 -0.94 -2.53 17.37
CA ASN A 25 -1.90 -1.49 17.68
C ASN A 25 -2.91 -1.36 16.53
N ARG A 26 -4.02 -2.10 16.62
CA ARG A 26 -5.07 -2.11 15.58
C ARG A 26 -6.48 -1.98 16.17
N PRO A 27 -7.43 -1.36 15.46
CA PRO A 27 -8.83 -1.30 15.89
C PRO A 27 -9.47 -2.68 15.93
N PHE A 28 -10.30 -2.94 16.95
CA PHE A 28 -11.07 -4.19 17.11
C PHE A 28 -10.21 -5.47 16.97
N PRO A 29 -9.14 -5.64 17.78
CA PRO A 29 -8.16 -6.71 17.59
C PRO A 29 -8.71 -8.13 17.80
N THR A 30 -9.88 -8.26 18.44
CA THR A 30 -10.62 -9.52 18.64
C THR A 30 -11.40 -9.97 17.40
N ILE A 31 -11.60 -9.08 16.43
CA ILE A 31 -12.38 -9.34 15.20
C ILE A 31 -11.45 -9.32 13.99
N PHE A 32 -10.55 -8.34 13.92
CA PHE A 32 -9.65 -8.16 12.78
C PHE A 32 -8.20 -8.39 13.18
N ASN A 33 -7.49 -9.18 12.38
CA ASN A 33 -6.04 -9.38 12.51
C ASN A 33 -5.23 -8.29 11.80
N ILE A 34 -5.87 -7.52 10.92
CA ILE A 34 -5.29 -6.42 10.15
C ILE A 34 -5.68 -5.06 10.75
N ASN A 35 -4.99 -3.99 10.36
CA ASN A 35 -5.41 -2.64 10.71
C ASN A 35 -6.49 -2.11 9.74
N VAL A 36 -7.76 -2.39 10.05
CA VAL A 36 -8.89 -1.99 9.21
C VAL A 36 -9.05 -0.48 9.02
N ALA A 37 -8.57 0.34 9.97
CA ALA A 37 -8.57 1.80 9.78
C ALA A 37 -7.59 2.20 8.68
N PHE A 38 -6.42 1.56 8.62
CA PHE A 38 -5.47 1.81 7.53
C PHE A 38 -6.04 1.39 6.18
N THR A 39 -6.66 0.20 6.07
CA THR A 39 -7.17 -0.28 4.77
C THR A 39 -8.41 0.47 4.27
N LEU A 40 -9.29 0.91 5.18
CA LEU A 40 -10.55 1.59 4.82
C LEU A 40 -10.43 3.11 4.73
N LEU A 41 -9.44 3.72 5.40
CA LEU A 41 -9.25 5.19 5.40
C LEU A 41 -7.88 5.59 4.87
N GLY A 42 -6.81 5.08 5.49
CA GLY A 42 -5.44 5.46 5.14
C GLY A 42 -5.10 5.18 3.67
N LEU A 43 -5.29 3.94 3.25
CA LEU A 43 -4.98 3.47 1.90
C LEU A 43 -5.80 4.18 0.81
N PRO A 44 -7.13 4.38 0.93
CA PRO A 44 -7.88 5.14 -0.05
C PRO A 44 -7.47 6.61 -0.11
N VAL A 45 -7.15 7.27 1.02
CA VAL A 45 -6.62 8.65 1.02
C VAL A 45 -5.27 8.72 0.31
N ILE A 46 -4.33 7.85 0.66
CA ILE A 46 -3.02 7.74 0.00
C ILE A 46 -3.21 7.52 -1.50
N THR A 47 -4.08 6.59 -1.86
CA THR A 47 -4.36 6.27 -3.27
C THR A 47 -4.93 7.49 -4.02
N LEU A 48 -5.86 8.22 -3.40
CA LEU A 48 -6.44 9.41 -4.01
C LEU A 48 -5.37 10.46 -4.30
N VAL A 49 -4.52 10.76 -3.31
CA VAL A 49 -3.41 11.71 -3.45
C VAL A 49 -2.44 11.25 -4.53
N THR A 50 -2.04 9.98 -4.53
CA THR A 50 -1.15 9.42 -5.55
C THR A 50 -1.74 9.55 -6.94
N LEU A 51 -3.01 9.14 -7.13
CA LEU A 51 -3.68 9.23 -8.44
C LEU A 51 -3.83 10.67 -8.93
N TYR A 52 -4.08 11.61 -8.02
CA TYR A 52 -4.12 13.04 -8.35
C TYR A 52 -2.81 13.49 -9.01
N PHE A 53 -1.66 13.18 -8.41
CA PHE A 53 -0.35 13.50 -9.00
C PHE A 53 -0.06 12.71 -10.29
N LEU A 54 -0.31 11.39 -10.32
CA LEU A 54 -0.03 10.58 -11.50
C LEU A 54 -0.83 11.02 -12.74
N SER A 55 -2.00 11.63 -12.52
CA SER A 55 -2.93 12.03 -13.59
C SER A 55 -2.46 13.23 -14.42
N SER A 56 -1.58 14.07 -13.89
CA SER A 56 -1.00 15.23 -14.59
C SER A 56 0.36 14.93 -15.24
N MET A 57 0.93 13.75 -14.98
CA MET A 57 2.28 13.39 -15.43
C MET A 57 2.29 12.69 -16.80
N SER A 58 3.35 12.90 -17.57
CA SER A 58 3.68 12.11 -18.75
C SER A 58 4.04 10.66 -18.40
N LYS A 59 4.13 9.78 -19.41
CA LYS A 59 4.40 8.35 -19.20
C LYS A 59 5.77 8.07 -18.53
N MET A 60 6.78 8.91 -18.78
CA MET A 60 8.12 8.71 -18.20
C MET A 60 8.16 9.24 -16.77
N GLU A 61 7.68 10.46 -16.55
CA GLU A 61 7.54 11.08 -15.22
C GLU A 61 6.73 10.20 -14.28
N ARG A 62 5.65 9.59 -14.79
CA ARG A 62 4.83 8.66 -14.00
C ARG A 62 5.61 7.43 -13.55
N ARG A 63 6.43 6.84 -14.42
CA ARG A 63 7.23 5.65 -14.10
C ARG A 63 8.29 5.98 -13.06
N THR A 64 9.01 7.10 -13.23
CA THR A 64 10.01 7.53 -12.26
C THR A 64 9.37 7.91 -10.93
N PHE A 65 8.22 8.57 -10.94
CA PHE A 65 7.48 8.92 -9.73
C PHE A 65 6.98 7.69 -8.96
N ILE A 66 6.47 6.65 -9.64
CA ILE A 66 6.07 5.40 -8.96
C ILE A 66 7.26 4.75 -8.26
N VAL A 67 8.43 4.69 -8.90
CA VAL A 67 9.65 4.13 -8.28
C VAL A 67 10.05 4.97 -7.07
N PHE A 68 10.09 6.29 -7.20
CA PHE A 68 10.42 7.20 -6.10
C PHE A 68 9.43 7.09 -4.93
N LEU A 69 8.13 7.07 -5.22
CA LEU A 69 7.08 6.91 -4.21
C LEU A 69 7.21 5.57 -3.49
N SER A 70 7.56 4.50 -4.21
CA SER A 70 7.76 3.18 -3.61
C SER A 70 8.96 3.16 -2.65
N LEU A 71 10.02 3.91 -2.94
CA LEU A 71 11.13 4.10 -1.99
C LEU A 71 10.67 4.86 -0.73
N ILE A 72 9.88 5.93 -0.90
CA ILE A 72 9.33 6.67 0.25
C ILE A 72 8.49 5.75 1.14
N PHE A 73 7.61 4.93 0.55
CA PHE A 73 6.78 4.00 1.31
C PHE A 73 7.59 2.90 1.99
N CYS A 74 8.60 2.34 1.32
CA CYS A 74 9.53 1.39 1.94
C CYS A 74 10.25 2.00 3.16
N PHE A 75 10.61 3.29 3.09
CA PHE A 75 11.24 3.99 4.21
C PHE A 75 10.24 4.30 5.33
N ALA A 76 9.04 4.77 4.97
CA ALA A 76 7.95 5.02 5.92
C ALA A 76 7.55 3.74 6.67
N GLU A 77 7.61 2.60 5.99
CA GLU A 77 7.36 1.28 6.55
C GLU A 77 8.36 0.96 7.68
N ASN A 78 9.67 1.06 7.41
CA ASN A 78 10.69 0.88 8.45
C ASN A 78 10.48 1.85 9.64
N ILE A 79 10.13 3.11 9.38
CA ILE A 79 9.78 4.06 10.44
C ILE A 79 8.58 3.56 11.26
N SER A 80 7.49 3.14 10.60
CA SER A 80 6.30 2.68 11.28
C SER A 80 6.50 1.39 12.08
N GLU A 81 7.46 0.56 11.68
CA GLU A 81 7.89 -0.60 12.47
C GLU A 81 8.58 -0.18 13.77
N ASN A 82 9.47 0.82 13.70
CA ASN A 82 10.10 1.41 14.89
C ASN A 82 9.08 2.10 15.83
N PHE A 83 7.98 2.62 15.30
CA PHE A 83 6.86 3.15 16.09
C PHE A 83 5.91 2.06 16.63
N GLY A 84 6.10 0.79 16.26
CA GLY A 84 5.26 -0.33 16.70
C GLY A 84 3.86 -0.35 16.08
N TRP A 85 3.68 0.26 14.90
CA TRP A 85 2.40 0.25 14.18
C TRP A 85 2.13 -1.09 13.50
N PHE A 86 3.17 -1.71 12.96
CA PHE A 86 3.22 -3.14 12.64
C PHE A 86 4.64 -3.66 12.92
N LYS A 87 4.82 -4.98 12.87
CA LYS A 87 6.13 -5.62 12.99
C LYS A 87 6.26 -6.77 12.01
N HIS A 88 7.35 -6.80 11.25
CA HIS A 88 7.64 -7.89 10.32
C HIS A 88 8.25 -9.09 11.04
N SER A 89 8.11 -10.25 10.41
CA SER A 89 8.90 -11.44 10.71
C SER A 89 10.38 -11.18 10.43
N GLU A 90 11.27 -11.86 11.15
CA GLU A 90 12.73 -11.74 10.95
C GLU A 90 13.19 -12.15 9.54
N SER A 91 12.39 -12.94 8.82
CA SER A 91 12.68 -13.37 7.45
C SER A 91 12.24 -12.36 6.37
N TRP A 92 11.66 -11.23 6.76
CA TRP A 92 11.19 -10.24 5.80
C TRP A 92 12.31 -9.27 5.41
N GLU A 93 12.62 -9.24 4.12
CA GLU A 93 13.54 -8.26 3.54
C GLU A 93 12.76 -7.03 3.07
N HIS A 94 13.09 -5.83 3.54
CA HIS A 94 12.41 -4.59 3.13
C HIS A 94 12.44 -4.34 1.62
N PHE A 95 13.37 -4.98 0.89
CA PHE A 95 13.36 -4.96 -0.57
C PHE A 95 12.06 -5.53 -1.16
N TYR A 96 11.42 -6.51 -0.51
CA TYR A 96 10.13 -7.05 -0.94
C TYR A 96 9.03 -5.99 -0.87
N SER A 97 9.04 -5.14 0.17
CA SER A 97 8.10 -4.02 0.30
C SER A 97 8.28 -3.00 -0.82
N PHE A 98 9.53 -2.65 -1.15
CA PHE A 98 9.80 -1.76 -2.27
C PHE A 98 9.22 -2.29 -3.59
N ILE A 99 9.44 -3.56 -3.91
CA ILE A 99 8.85 -4.20 -5.10
C ILE A 99 7.32 -4.25 -5.01
N GLY A 100 6.78 -4.56 -3.82
CA GLY A 100 5.36 -4.58 -3.55
C GLY A 100 4.67 -3.24 -3.85
N TYR A 101 5.25 -2.13 -3.40
CA TYR A 101 4.72 -0.78 -3.67
C TYR A 101 4.78 -0.43 -5.16
N ILE A 102 5.85 -0.80 -5.88
CA ILE A 102 5.93 -0.57 -7.34
C ILE A 102 4.78 -1.29 -8.03
N ILE A 103 4.56 -2.57 -7.70
CA ILE A 103 3.49 -3.38 -8.28
C ILE A 103 2.13 -2.78 -7.93
N PHE A 104 1.90 -2.48 -6.65
CA PHE A 104 0.65 -1.93 -6.15
C PHE A 104 0.28 -0.64 -6.87
N PHE A 105 1.15 0.38 -6.87
CA PHE A 105 0.86 1.65 -7.52
C PHE A 105 0.71 1.52 -9.04
N SER A 106 1.47 0.61 -9.68
CA SER A 106 1.34 0.33 -11.11
C SER A 106 -0.02 -0.29 -11.46
N VAL A 107 -0.49 -1.26 -10.66
CA VAL A 107 -1.81 -1.90 -10.82
C VAL A 107 -2.92 -0.88 -10.60
N ILE A 108 -2.85 -0.10 -9.52
CA ILE A 108 -3.86 0.92 -9.20
C ILE A 108 -3.92 1.99 -10.29
N TRP A 109 -2.78 2.46 -10.79
CA TRP A 109 -2.75 3.39 -11.93
C TRP A 109 -3.40 2.77 -13.18
N ARG A 110 -3.09 1.52 -13.49
CA ARG A 110 -3.67 0.83 -14.67
C ARG A 110 -5.19 0.72 -14.55
N ILE A 111 -5.70 0.30 -13.39
CA ILE A 111 -7.14 0.23 -13.12
C ILE A 111 -7.77 1.62 -13.29
N TYR A 112 -7.20 2.65 -12.64
CA TYR A 112 -7.69 4.03 -12.76
C TYR A 112 -7.75 4.51 -14.21
N ASN A 113 -6.69 4.28 -14.98
CA ASN A 113 -6.62 4.71 -16.37
C ASN A 113 -7.65 3.99 -17.24
N MET A 114 -7.91 2.69 -17.01
CA MET A 114 -8.94 1.94 -17.74
C MET A 114 -10.35 2.54 -17.53
N PHE A 115 -10.69 2.92 -16.30
CA PHE A 115 -11.98 3.53 -16.00
C PHE A 115 -12.06 4.99 -16.45
N LYS A 116 -10.95 5.74 -16.42
CA LYS A 116 -10.90 7.11 -16.94
C LYS A 116 -11.02 7.17 -18.46
N SER A 117 -10.41 6.24 -19.20
CA SER A 117 -10.48 6.22 -20.67
C SER A 117 -11.79 5.66 -21.23
N GLY A 118 -12.63 5.07 -20.38
CA GLY A 118 -13.97 4.57 -20.74
C GLY A 118 -15.11 5.57 -20.47
N GLN A 119 -14.77 6.79 -20.04
CA GLN A 119 -15.65 7.96 -19.94
C GLN A 119 -15.31 8.96 -21.03
#